data_AF-T1C2X7-F1
#
_entry.id   AF-T1C2X7-F1
#
_cell.length_a   1.000
_cell.length_b   1.000
_cell.length_c   1.000
_cell.angle_alpha   90.00
_cell.angle_beta   90.00
_cell.angle_gamma   90.00
#
_symmetry.space_group_name_H-M   'P 1'
#
loop_
_entity.id
_entity.type
_entity.pdbx_description
1 polymer ?
#
loop_
_entity_poly.entity_id
_entity_poly.type
_entity_poly.pdbx_seq_one_letter_code
_entity_poly.pdbx_strand_id
1 'polypeptide(L)' 'EKMRGAVSVTRFKGLGEMNPGQLRESTIHPDTRRLVQLTVEDAAATASLMDLLLAKKRSGERKTWLERKGDLASLEV' A
#
# COMPACT_ATOMS: atom_id res chain seq x y z
N GLU A 1 35.57 -11.42 3.83
CA GLU A 1 35.59 -12.07 2.50
C GLU A 1 34.81 -11.21 1.52
N LYS A 2 35.43 -10.66 0.47
CA LYS A 2 34.73 -9.79 -0.50
C LYS A 2 33.89 -10.68 -1.43
N MET A 3 32.56 -10.50 -1.43
CA MET A 3 31.66 -11.21 -2.34
C MET A 3 32.09 -10.94 -3.79
N ARG A 4 32.71 -11.93 -4.43
CA ARG A 4 33.10 -11.91 -5.84
C ARG A 4 31.92 -12.46 -6.66
N GLY A 5 31.08 -11.56 -7.16
CA GLY A 5 29.97 -11.89 -8.06
C GLY A 5 29.08 -10.67 -8.30
N ALA A 6 28.56 -10.50 -9.52
CA ALA A 6 27.58 -9.47 -9.80
C ALA A 6 26.26 -9.82 -9.10
N VAL A 7 25.74 -8.92 -8.27
CA VAL A 7 24.45 -9.10 -7.60
C VAL A 7 23.34 -8.90 -8.63
N SER A 8 22.55 -9.94 -8.87
CA SER A 8 21.32 -9.83 -9.66
C SER A 8 20.19 -9.33 -8.74
N VAL A 9 19.58 -8.20 -9.10
CA VAL A 9 18.44 -7.63 -8.37
C VAL A 9 17.21 -7.72 -9.25
N THR A 10 16.15 -8.35 -8.74
CA THR A 10 14.86 -8.45 -9.42
C THR A 10 13.83 -7.59 -8.71
N ARG A 11 13.12 -6.74 -9.47
CA ARG A 11 12.04 -5.87 -8.95
C ARG A 11 10.71 -6.28 -9.57
N PHE A 12 9.82 -6.82 -8.75
CA PHE A 12 8.43 -7.10 -9.13
C PHE A 12 7.61 -5.80 -9.17
N LYS A 13 6.87 -5.57 -10.25
CA LYS A 13 5.95 -4.42 -10.38
C LYS A 13 4.51 -4.77 -10.01
N GLY A 14 4.18 -6.06 -9.96
CA GLY A 14 2.90 -6.57 -9.52
C GLY A 14 3.01 -8.00 -9.01
N LEU A 15 1.96 -8.46 -8.32
CA LEU A 15 1.92 -9.80 -7.74
C LEU A 15 1.95 -10.91 -8.82
N GLY A 16 1.43 -10.63 -10.02
CA GLY A 16 1.42 -11.59 -11.14
C GLY A 16 2.79 -11.87 -11.76
N GLU A 17 3.82 -11.07 -11.42
CA GLU A 17 5.20 -11.32 -11.86
C GLU A 17 5.94 -12.30 -10.94
N MET A 18 5.34 -12.65 -9.79
CA MET A 18 5.90 -13.59 -8.82
C MET A 18 5.37 -14.99 -9.10
N ASN A 19 6.23 -15.99 -8.94
CA ASN A 19 5.79 -17.37 -8.98
C ASN A 19 5.06 -17.76 -7.67
N PRO A 20 4.30 -18.87 -7.66
CA PRO A 20 3.52 -19.27 -6.48
C PRO A 20 4.36 -19.49 -5.20
N GLY A 21 5.60 -19.98 -5.32
CA GLY A 21 6.49 -20.19 -4.16
C GLY A 21 6.89 -18.87 -3.51
N GLN A 22 7.30 -17.89 -4.33
CA GLN A 22 7.65 -16.54 -3.89
C GLN A 22 6.48 -15.82 -3.22
N LEU A 23 5.27 -15.92 -3.79
CA LEU A 23 4.07 -15.35 -3.18
C LEU A 23 3.78 -15.99 -1.82
N ARG A 24 3.89 -17.31 -1.75
CA ARG A 24 3.65 -18.05 -0.49
C ARG A 24 4.58 -17.57 0.61
N GLU A 25 5.88 -17.51 0.32
CA GLU A 25 6.91 -17.14 1.29
C GLU A 25 6.87 -15.66 1.68
N SER A 26 6.45 -14.75 0.80
CA SER A 26 6.50 -13.31 1.07
C SER A 26 5.22 -12.73 1.64
N THR A 27 4.04 -13.19 1.18
CA THR A 27 2.76 -12.53 1.47
C THR A 27 1.73 -13.42 2.16
N ILE A 28 1.84 -14.76 2.05
CA ILE A 28 0.78 -15.68 2.49
C ILE A 28 1.15 -16.43 3.78
N HIS A 29 2.39 -16.91 3.90
CA HIS A 29 2.78 -17.80 4.99
C HIS A 29 2.67 -17.07 6.33
N PRO A 30 1.97 -17.65 7.35
CA PRO A 30 1.70 -16.97 8.62
C PRO A 30 2.95 -16.45 9.33
N ASP A 31 4.05 -17.21 9.26
CA ASP A 31 5.28 -16.89 9.99
C ASP A 31 6.14 -15.80 9.33
N THR A 32 5.95 -15.53 8.03
CA THR A 32 6.80 -14.59 7.27
C THR A 32 6.04 -13.37 6.76
N ARG A 33 4.71 -13.47 6.64
CA ARG A 33 3.87 -12.37 6.17
C ARG A 33 3.86 -11.21 7.17
N ARG A 34 3.71 -10.00 6.64
CA ARG A 34 3.46 -8.78 7.43
C ARG A 34 2.10 -8.23 7.03
N LEU A 35 1.19 -8.13 7.99
CA LEU A 35 -0.18 -7.64 7.77
C LEU A 35 -0.40 -6.37 8.58
N VAL A 36 -1.16 -5.44 8.01
CA VAL A 36 -1.67 -4.26 8.72
C VAL A 36 -3.16 -4.47 8.91
N GLN A 37 -3.62 -4.45 10.16
CA GLN A 37 -5.04 -4.53 10.47
C GLN A 37 -5.65 -3.13 10.45
N LEU A 38 -6.64 -2.92 9.58
CA LEU A 38 -7.38 -1.68 9.53
C LEU A 38 -8.51 -1.70 10.56
N THR A 39 -8.60 -0.63 11.35
CA THR A 39 -9.66 -0.39 12.33
C THR A 39 -10.39 0.90 11.99
N VAL A 40 -11.65 1.00 12.42
CA VAL A 40 -12.47 2.22 12.24
C VAL A 40 -12.74 2.78 13.63
N GLU A 41 -12.08 3.88 13.95
CA GLU A 41 -12.22 4.55 15.26
C GLU A 41 -13.46 5.46 15.28
N ASP A 42 -13.67 6.22 14.21
CA ASP A 42 -14.83 7.09 14.04
C ASP A 42 -15.51 6.78 12.70
N ALA A 43 -16.67 6.13 12.77
CA ALA A 43 -17.45 5.75 11.60
C ALA A 43 -18.00 6.97 10.83
N ALA A 44 -18.38 8.05 11.52
CA ALA A 44 -18.97 9.23 10.89
C ALA A 44 -17.91 10.04 10.14
N ALA A 45 -16.74 10.25 10.76
CA ALA A 45 -15.61 10.90 10.10
C ALA A 45 -15.10 10.06 8.92
N THR A 46 -15.00 8.75 9.09
CA THR A 46 -14.57 7.82 8.02
C THR A 46 -15.54 7.87 6.83
N ALA A 47 -16.85 7.79 7.07
CA ALA A 47 -17.85 7.87 6.02
C ALA A 47 -17.78 9.22 5.26
N SER A 48 -17.61 10.33 5.99
CA SER A 48 -17.48 11.66 5.39
C SER A 48 -16.24 11.78 4.49
N LEU A 49 -15.11 11.20 4.92
CA LEU A 49 -13.88 11.17 4.13
C LEU A 49 -14.02 10.26 2.90
N MET A 50 -14.64 9.09 3.06
CA MET A 50 -14.91 8.17 1.94
C MET A 50 -15.81 8.82 0.89
N ASP A 51 -16.86 9.54 1.30
CA ASP A 51 -17.70 10.27 0.36
C ASP A 51 -16.91 11.36 -0.40
N LEU A 52 -16.07 12.13 0.30
CA LEU A 52 -15.22 13.15 -0.32
C LEU A 52 -14.29 12.54 -1.38
N LEU A 53 -13.69 11.39 -1.09
CA LEU A 53 -12.71 10.76 -1.98
C LEU A 53 -13.36 9.95 -3.11
N LEU A 54 -14.50 9.29 -2.88
CA LEU A 54 -15.03 8.29 -3.81
C LEU A 54 -16.28 8.76 -4.58
N ALA A 55 -16.98 9.80 -4.12
CA ALA A 55 -18.21 10.24 -4.78
C ALA A 55 -17.96 10.78 -6.19
N LYS A 56 -18.86 10.39 -7.12
CA LYS A 56 -18.77 10.74 -8.55
C LYS A 56 -18.81 12.24 -8.81
N LYS A 57 -19.57 13.01 -8.03
CA LYS A 57 -19.80 14.45 -8.23
C LYS A 57 -18.88 15.36 -7.41
N ARG A 58 -17.86 14.81 -6.71
CA ARG A 58 -16.95 15.57 -5.81
C ARG A 58 -15.52 15.68 -6.35
N SER A 59 -15.32 15.59 -7.66
CA SER A 59 -13.98 15.60 -8.27
C SER A 59 -13.17 16.86 -7.97
N GLY A 60 -13.82 18.03 -7.89
CA GLY A 60 -13.16 19.30 -7.55
C GLY A 60 -12.63 19.31 -6.11
N GLU A 61 -13.47 18.93 -5.15
CA GLU A 61 -13.07 18.86 -3.74
C GLU A 61 -11.97 17.80 -3.52
N ARG A 62 -12.08 16.64 -4.16
CA ARG A 62 -11.05 15.60 -4.13
C ARG A 62 -9.72 16.11 -4.66
N LYS A 63 -9.71 16.85 -5.77
CA LYS A 63 -8.49 17.44 -6.33
C LYS A 63 -7.81 18.35 -5.30
N THR A 64 -8.56 19.28 -4.71
CA THR A 64 -8.03 20.18 -3.68
C THR A 64 -7.52 19.43 -2.45
N TRP A 65 -8.19 18.36 -2.04
CA TRP A 65 -7.74 17.52 -0.93
C TRP A 65 -6.40 16.83 -1.24
N LEU A 66 -6.28 16.22 -2.42
CA LEU A 66 -5.06 15.53 -2.86
C LEU A 66 -3.87 16.49 -3.03
N GLU A 67 -4.09 17.70 -3.52
CA GLU A 67 -3.04 18.73 -3.64
C GLU A 67 -2.51 19.16 -2.27
N ARG A 68 -3.36 19.17 -1.23
CA ARG A 68 -2.99 19.62 0.12
C ARG A 68 -2.44 18.50 1.02
N LYS A 69 -2.82 17.25 0.75
CA LYS A 69 -2.58 16.11 1.66
C LYS A 69 -1.92 14.91 0.99
N GLY A 70 -1.61 14.99 -0.31
CA GLY A 70 -1.06 13.87 -1.09
C GLY A 70 0.35 13.45 -0.69
N ASP A 71 1.05 14.28 0.10
CA ASP A 71 2.41 14.07 0.60
C ASP A 71 2.45 13.53 2.04
N LEU A 72 1.30 13.34 2.69
CA LEU A 72 1.24 12.89 4.09
C LEU A 72 1.62 11.42 4.33
N ALA A 73 1.98 10.68 3.28
CA ALA A 73 2.39 9.29 3.41
C ALA A 73 3.80 9.20 4.02
N SER A 74 3.89 8.94 5.32
CA SER A 74 5.13 8.52 5.97
C SER A 74 5.31 7.00 5.80
N LEU A 75 6.53 6.58 5.45
CA LEU A 75 6.93 5.18 5.50
C LEU A 75 7.37 4.84 6.92
N GLU A 76 6.44 4.89 7.86
CA GLU A 76 6.66 4.31 9.19
C GLU A 76 6.05 2.90 9.18
N VAL A 77 6.95 1.90 9.22
CA VAL A 77 6.62 0.48 9.38
C VAL A 77 6.92 0.08 10.82
#